data_AF-A0AAN4Z4G1-F1
#
_entry.id   AF-A0AAN4Z4G1-F1
#
_cell.length_a   1.000
_cell.length_b   1.000
_cell.length_c   1.000
_cell.angle_alpha   90.00
_cell.angle_beta   90.00
_cell.angle_gamma   90.00
#
_symmetry.space_group_name_H-M   'P 1'
#
loop_
_entity.id
_entity.type
_entity.pdbx_description
1 polymer ?
#
loop_
_entity_poly.entity_id
_entity_poly.type
_entity_poly.pdbx_seq_one_letter_code
_entity_poly.pdbx_strand_id
1 'polypeptide(L)'
;GMHFRSKLPELQGSFYSFFIFTGILLFSCFFIVFNKNVIEKNLQNIHKYILVYKCLFFASHWLSLSHTVGKVLGVAARFTAICFPLADRDFWSPRRVRVAGLLMYIVPFLLYVFVFPAKVTYR
;
A
#
# COMPACT_ATOMS: atom_id res chain seq x y z
N GLY A 1 14.99 10.74 -13.28
CA GLY A 1 13.71 10.08 -13.01
C GLY A 1 13.14 9.56 -14.31
N MET A 2 13.04 8.25 -14.48
CA MET A 2 12.50 7.65 -15.71
C MET A 2 10.99 7.87 -15.78
N HIS A 3 10.57 8.68 -16.74
CA HIS A 3 9.17 8.86 -17.11
C HIS A 3 8.77 7.73 -18.06
N PHE A 4 8.14 6.67 -17.54
CA PHE A 4 7.35 5.76 -18.38
C PHE A 4 6.10 6.52 -18.86
N ARG A 5 6.16 7.10 -20.07
CA ARG A 5 4.99 7.69 -20.75
C ARG A 5 4.40 6.64 -21.70
N SER A 6 3.30 6.01 -21.31
CA SER A 6 2.45 5.29 -22.25
C SER A 6 1.78 6.32 -23.19
N LYS A 7 1.69 6.00 -24.49
CA LYS A 7 1.07 6.85 -25.53
C LYS A 7 -0.46 6.85 -25.51
N LEU A 8 -1.08 6.11 -24.60
CA LEU A 8 -2.53 5.99 -24.46
C LEU A 8 -3.02 7.01 -23.42
N PRO A 9 -3.79 8.05 -23.80
CA PRO A 9 -4.26 9.08 -22.88
C PRO A 9 -5.13 8.53 -21.74
N GLU A 10 -5.81 7.41 -21.99
CA GLU A 10 -6.65 6.70 -21.01
C GLU A 10 -5.86 6.12 -19.83
N LEU A 11 -4.58 5.76 -20.02
CA LEU A 11 -3.72 5.25 -18.94
C LEU A 11 -3.06 6.35 -18.11
N GLN A 12 -3.21 7.62 -18.48
CA GLN A 12 -2.59 8.74 -17.75
C GLN A 12 -3.47 9.30 -16.62
N GLY A 13 -4.66 8.72 -16.41
CA GLY A 13 -5.59 9.15 -15.36
C GLY A 13 -5.05 8.92 -13.94
N SER A 14 -5.51 9.76 -13.00
CA SER A 14 -5.21 9.63 -11.56
C SER A 14 -5.60 8.27 -10.99
N PHE A 15 -6.70 7.69 -11.49
CA PHE A 15 -7.14 6.34 -11.16
C PHE A 15 -6.05 5.28 -11.43
N TYR A 16 -5.38 5.37 -12.58
CA TYR A 16 -4.36 4.39 -12.94
C TYR A 16 -3.13 4.49 -12.03
N SER A 17 -2.78 5.70 -11.60
CA SER A 17 -1.70 5.88 -10.61
C SER A 17 -2.02 5.20 -9.28
N PHE A 18 -3.24 5.37 -8.75
CA PHE A 18 -3.66 4.66 -7.54
C PHE A 18 -3.69 3.15 -7.75
N PHE A 19 -4.15 2.69 -8.91
CA PHE A 19 -4.16 1.27 -9.28
C PHE A 19 -2.75 0.66 -9.28
N ILE A 20 -1.76 1.35 -9.86
CA ILE A 20 -0.35 0.93 -9.82
C ILE A 20 0.14 0.85 -8.37
N PHE A 21 -0.09 1.87 -7.55
CA PHE A 21 0.36 1.85 -6.15
C PHE A 21 -0.25 0.68 -5.36
N THR A 22 -1.55 0.41 -5.54
CA THR A 22 -2.20 -0.76 -4.95
C THR A 22 -1.66 -2.08 -5.47
N GLY A 23 -1.33 -2.17 -6.77
CA GLY A 23 -0.76 -3.37 -7.37
C GLY A 23 0.63 -3.68 -6.81
N ILE A 24 1.48 -2.66 -6.66
CA ILE A 24 2.81 -2.79 -6.04
C ILE A 24 2.67 -3.29 -4.60
N LEU A 25 1.74 -2.70 -3.83
CA LEU A 25 1.45 -3.12 -2.45
C LEU A 25 1.04 -4.59 -2.36
N LEU A 26 0.13 -5.03 -3.23
CA LEU A 26 -0.33 -6.41 -3.27
C LEU A 26 0.83 -7.36 -3.58
N PHE A 27 1.66 -7.01 -4.56
CA PHE A 27 2.84 -7.79 -4.93
C PHE A 27 3.84 -7.88 -3.76
N SER A 28 4.14 -6.76 -3.09
CA SER A 28 5.01 -6.75 -1.91
C SER A 28 4.44 -7.60 -0.76
N CYS A 29 3.12 -7.54 -0.52
CA CYS A 29 2.47 -8.35 0.49
C CYS A 29 2.56 -9.85 0.15
N PHE A 30 2.30 -10.22 -1.10
CA PHE A 30 2.45 -11.60 -1.57
C PHE A 30 3.89 -12.09 -1.39
N PHE A 31 4.88 -11.27 -1.76
CA PHE A 31 6.29 -11.59 -1.59
C PHE A 31 6.64 -11.87 -0.12
N ILE A 32 6.16 -11.05 0.82
CA ILE A 32 6.38 -11.27 2.27
C ILE A 32 5.77 -12.60 2.74
N VAL A 33 4.54 -12.88 2.33
CA VAL A 33 3.84 -14.13 2.70
C VAL A 33 4.54 -15.35 2.11
N PHE A 34 4.97 -15.27 0.86
CA PHE A 34 5.70 -16.35 0.19
C PHE A 34 7.04 -16.65 0.89
N ASN A 35 7.81 -15.61 1.23
CA ASN A 35 9.09 -15.76 1.90
C ASN A 35 8.97 -16.24 3.35
N LYS A 36 7.82 -16.06 4.00
CA LYS A 36 7.57 -16.56 5.37
C LYS A 36 7.87 -18.06 5.49
N ASN A 37 7.39 -18.85 4.54
CA ASN A 37 7.57 -20.31 4.53
C ASN A 37 9.02 -20.73 4.33
N VAL A 38 9.81 -19.94 3.59
CA VAL A 38 11.23 -20.18 3.37
C VAL A 38 12.02 -19.84 4.63
N ILE A 39 11.68 -18.72 5.28
CA ILE A 39 12.30 -18.25 6.52
C ILE A 39 12.07 -19.25 7.65
N GLU A 40 10.85 -19.78 7.77
CA GLU A 40 10.50 -20.78 8.80
C GLU A 40 11.33 -22.07 8.67
N LYS A 41 11.64 -22.49 7.44
CA LYS A 41 12.48 -23.68 7.20
C LYS A 41 13.97 -23.44 7.43
N ASN A 42 14.46 -22.22 7.22
CA ASN A 42 15.89 -21.91 7.24
C ASN A 42 16.38 -21.33 8.58
N LEU A 43 15.51 -20.75 9.41
CA LEU A 43 15.92 -20.18 10.70
C LEU A 43 15.81 -21.21 11.83
N GLN A 44 16.95 -21.79 12.22
CA GLN A 44 17.04 -22.68 13.40
C GLN A 44 17.16 -21.91 14.73
N ASN A 45 17.52 -20.62 14.70
CA ASN A 45 17.68 -19.82 15.91
C ASN A 45 16.36 -19.14 16.33
N ILE A 46 15.81 -19.60 17.46
CA ILE A 46 14.51 -19.17 18.01
C ILE A 46 14.43 -17.65 18.20
N HIS A 47 15.47 -16.99 18.72
CA HIS A 47 15.42 -15.56 19.01
C HIS A 47 15.38 -14.71 17.73
N LYS A 48 16.21 -15.06 16.74
CA LYS A 48 16.19 -14.41 15.43
C LYS A 48 14.86 -14.66 14.71
N TYR A 49 14.30 -15.87 14.84
CA TYR A 49 13.02 -16.24 14.26
C TYR A 49 11.88 -15.38 14.82
N ILE A 50 11.81 -15.20 16.14
CA ILE A 50 10.81 -14.35 16.81
C ILE A 50 10.85 -12.92 16.28
N LEU A 51 12.04 -12.31 16.19
CA LEU A 51 12.20 -10.94 15.70
C LEU A 51 11.75 -10.82 14.23
N VAL A 52 12.25 -11.71 13.36
CA VAL A 52 11.89 -11.71 11.94
C VAL A 52 10.40 -11.93 11.76
N TYR A 53 9.80 -12.87 12.49
CA TYR A 53 8.36 -13.15 12.44
C TYR A 53 7.53 -11.93 12.83
N LYS A 54 7.90 -11.22 13.91
CA LYS A 54 7.23 -9.98 14.33
C LYS A 54 7.32 -8.90 13.25
N CYS A 55 8.49 -8.72 12.63
CA CYS A 55 8.68 -7.78 11.53
C CYS A 55 7.84 -8.14 10.30
N LEU A 56 7.80 -9.41 9.90
CA LEU A 56 6.98 -9.87 8.78
C LEU A 56 5.48 -9.73 9.06
N PHE A 57 5.05 -10.02 10.28
CA PHE A 57 3.66 -9.86 10.71
C PHE A 57 3.24 -8.39 10.72
N PHE A 58 4.10 -7.51 11.26
CA PHE A 58 3.89 -6.06 11.18
C PHE A 58 3.76 -5.61 9.72
N ALA A 59 4.72 -6.01 8.87
CA ALA A 59 4.75 -5.61 7.47
C ALA A 59 3.52 -6.10 6.69
N SER A 60 3.06 -7.32 6.92
CA SER A 60 1.87 -7.86 6.24
C SER A 60 0.60 -7.08 6.60
N HIS A 61 0.41 -6.73 7.87
CA HIS A 61 -0.74 -5.96 8.31
C HIS A 61 -0.69 -4.53 7.81
N TRP A 62 0.47 -3.89 7.92
CA TRP A 62 0.69 -2.54 7.42
C TRP A 62 0.42 -2.44 5.91
N LEU A 63 0.95 -3.37 5.12
CA LEU A 63 0.74 -3.39 3.66
C LEU A 63 -0.72 -3.70 3.30
N SER A 64 -1.38 -4.60 4.03
CA SER A 64 -2.80 -4.93 3.83
C SER A 64 -3.72 -3.74 4.09
N LEU A 65 -3.47 -2.98 5.17
CA LEU A 65 -4.20 -1.74 5.46
C LEU A 65 -3.92 -0.68 4.39
N SER A 66 -2.65 -0.49 4.00
CA SER A 66 -2.27 0.44 2.93
C SER A 66 -2.97 0.11 1.61
N HIS A 67 -3.07 -1.18 1.27
CA HIS A 67 -3.78 -1.65 0.09
C HIS A 67 -5.29 -1.35 0.15
N THR A 68 -5.90 -1.53 1.33
CA THR A 68 -7.31 -1.15 1.55
C THR A 68 -7.52 0.35 1.37
N VAL A 69 -6.65 1.19 1.95
CA VAL A 69 -6.70 2.65 1.77
C VAL A 69 -6.55 3.02 0.29
N GLY A 70 -5.64 2.36 -0.43
CA GLY A 70 -5.46 2.59 -1.87
C GLY A 70 -6.69 2.27 -2.69
N LYS A 71 -7.42 1.18 -2.37
CA LYS A 71 -8.72 0.88 -3.00
C LYS A 71 -9.74 1.97 -2.74
N VAL A 72 -9.83 2.47 -1.50
CA VAL A 72 -10.73 3.57 -1.12
C VAL A 72 -10.39 4.84 -1.90
N LEU A 73 -9.10 5.19 -2.03
CA LEU A 73 -8.64 6.32 -2.83
C LEU A 73 -8.99 6.14 -4.32
N GLY A 74 -8.88 4.93 -4.86
CA GLY A 74 -9.28 4.63 -6.23
C GLY A 74 -10.78 4.82 -6.47
N VAL A 75 -11.63 4.39 -5.53
CA VAL A 75 -13.09 4.62 -5.58
C VAL A 75 -13.40 6.10 -5.44
N ALA A 76 -12.80 6.80 -4.47
CA ALA A 76 -12.96 8.23 -4.28
C ALA A 76 -12.56 9.00 -5.54
N ALA A 77 -11.47 8.61 -6.21
CA ALA A 77 -11.03 9.24 -7.44
C ALA A 77 -12.06 9.13 -8.57
N ARG A 78 -12.63 7.94 -8.77
CA ARG A 78 -13.71 7.74 -9.75
C ARG A 78 -14.97 8.51 -9.38
N PHE A 79 -15.37 8.47 -8.11
CA PHE A 79 -16.53 9.18 -7.62
C PHE A 79 -16.42 10.69 -7.87
N THR A 80 -15.27 11.29 -7.52
CA THR A 80 -15.04 12.72 -7.77
C THR A 80 -15.04 13.09 -9.25
N ALA A 81 -14.57 12.20 -10.14
CA ALA A 81 -14.61 12.44 -11.58
C ALA A 81 -16.05 12.45 -12.13
N ILE A 82 -16.94 11.64 -11.55
CA ILE A 82 -18.36 11.60 -11.93
C ILE A 82 -19.14 12.80 -11.35
N CYS A 83 -18.89 13.14 -10.08
CA CYS A 83 -19.66 14.18 -9.40
C CYS A 83 -19.23 15.61 -9.74
N PHE A 84 -17.99 15.82 -10.21
CA PHE A 84 -17.45 17.14 -10.54
C PHE A 84 -16.92 17.21 -11.98
N PRO A 85 -17.76 16.98 -13.01
CA PRO A 85 -17.32 16.93 -14.40
C PRO A 85 -16.89 18.30 -14.95
N LEU A 86 -17.35 19.40 -14.34
CA LEU A 86 -17.11 20.79 -14.75
C LEU A 86 -16.10 21.51 -13.85
N ALA A 87 -15.41 20.80 -12.95
CA ALA A 87 -14.32 21.42 -12.23
C ALA A 87 -13.23 21.79 -13.26
N ASP A 88 -13.03 23.10 -13.50
CA ASP A 88 -12.06 23.65 -14.46
C ASP A 88 -10.61 23.17 -14.26
N ARG A 89 -10.35 22.44 -13.18
CA ARG A 89 -9.08 21.78 -12.89
C ARG A 89 -9.32 20.35 -12.44
N ASP A 90 -8.51 19.44 -12.97
CA ASP A 90 -8.41 18.06 -12.47
C ASP A 90 -8.28 18.06 -10.94
N PHE A 91 -9.34 17.60 -10.27
CA PHE A 91 -9.38 17.50 -8.81
C PHE A 91 -8.17 16.70 -8.29
N TRP A 92 -7.77 15.68 -9.05
CA TRP A 92 -6.60 14.84 -8.80
C TRP A 92 -5.36 15.28 -9.61
N SER A 93 -4.87 16.49 -9.34
CA SER A 93 -3.57 16.90 -9.89
C SER A 93 -2.45 15.88 -9.55
N PRO A 94 -1.42 15.73 -10.40
CA PRO A 94 -0.33 14.78 -10.15
C PRO A 94 0.36 14.95 -8.79
N ARG A 95 0.42 16.19 -8.27
CA ARG A 95 0.95 16.48 -6.94
C ARG A 95 0.07 15.89 -5.84
N ARG A 96 -1.24 16.06 -5.93
CA ARG A 96 -2.21 15.50 -4.96
C ARG A 96 -2.19 13.98 -4.98
N VAL A 97 -2.08 13.36 -6.16
CA VAL A 97 -1.95 11.90 -6.29
C VAL A 97 -0.70 11.37 -5.60
N ARG A 98 0.45 12.05 -5.75
CA ARG A 98 1.69 11.65 -5.05
C ARG A 98 1.57 11.80 -3.53
N VAL A 99 1.00 12.90 -3.05
CA VAL A 99 0.78 13.12 -1.61
C VAL A 99 -0.18 12.08 -1.05
N ALA A 100 -1.30 11.82 -1.72
CA ALA A 100 -2.24 10.77 -1.33
C ALA A 100 -1.59 9.38 -1.34
N GLY A 101 -0.74 9.11 -2.34
CA GLY A 101 0.09 7.91 -2.40
C GLY A 101 1.01 7.77 -1.19
N LEU A 102 1.70 8.84 -0.77
CA LEU A 102 2.54 8.82 0.44
C LEU A 102 1.72 8.62 1.73
N LEU A 103 0.60 9.35 1.87
CA LEU A 103 -0.30 9.24 3.02
C LEU A 103 -0.90 7.84 3.16
N MET A 104 -1.16 7.16 2.03
CA MET A 104 -1.62 5.78 1.99
C MET A 104 -0.67 4.81 2.72
N TYR A 105 0.64 5.09 2.77
CA TYR A 105 1.61 4.29 3.53
C TYR A 105 1.79 4.81 4.97
N ILE A 106 1.89 6.13 5.14
CA ILE A 106 2.22 6.76 6.42
C ILE A 106 1.08 6.57 7.43
N VAL A 107 -0.18 6.77 7.02
CA VAL A 107 -1.32 6.72 7.94
C VAL A 107 -1.49 5.31 8.53
N PRO A 108 -1.51 4.22 7.73
CA PRO A 108 -1.57 2.86 8.29
C PRO A 108 -0.36 2.49 9.14
N PHE A 109 0.84 3.00 8.80
CA PHE A 109 2.04 2.77 9.59
C PHE A 109 1.90 3.37 10.99
N LEU A 110 1.53 4.66 11.07
CA LEU A 110 1.34 5.36 12.33
C LEU A 110 0.19 4.73 13.14
N LEU A 111 -0.91 4.38 12.49
CA LEU A 111 -2.02 3.67 13.16
C LEU A 111 -1.54 2.36 13.79
N TYR A 112 -0.75 1.56 13.07
CA TYR A 112 -0.26 0.31 13.63
C TYR A 112 0.72 0.54 14.78
N VAL A 113 1.65 1.49 14.65
CA VAL A 113 2.64 1.79 15.70
C VAL A 113 2.00 2.33 16.98
N PHE A 114 1.01 3.20 16.86
CA PHE A 114 0.45 3.92 18.02
C PHE A 114 -0.84 3.30 18.58
N VAL A 115 -1.69 2.68 17.75
CA VAL A 115 -3.02 2.20 18.16
C VAL A 115 -3.03 0.71 18.47
N PHE A 116 -2.21 -0.08 17.77
CA PHE A 116 -2.14 -1.53 17.96
C PHE A 116 -0.80 -1.92 18.59
N PRO A 117 -0.62 -1.80 19.92
CA PRO A 117 0.54 -2.41 20.57
C PRO A 117 0.46 -3.92 20.31
N ALA A 118 1.33 -4.40 19.41
CA ALA A 118 1.35 -5.79 18.99
C ALA A 118 1.81 -6.69 20.14
N LYS A 119 0.88 -7.04 21.04
CA LYS A 119 1.05 -8.14 21.98
C LYS A 119 0.95 -9.44 21.19
N VAL A 120 2.06 -9.83 20.55
CA VAL A 120 2.17 -11.11 19.85
C VAL A 120 2.36 -12.20 20.91
N THR A 121 1.26 -12.84 21.30
CA THR A 121 1.27 -14.03 22.15
C THR A 121 1.50 -15.24 21.25
N TYR A 122 2.63 -15.93 21.39
CA TYR A 122 2.88 -17.20 20.72
C TYR A 122 1.94 -18.26 21.30
N ARG A 123 1.17 -18.94 20.44
CA ARG A 123 0.49 -20.20 20.76
C ARG A 123 1.14 -21.30 19.96
#